data_AF-A8V4P8-F1
#
_entry.id   AF-A8V4P8-F1
#
_cell.length_a   1.000
_cell.length_b   1.000
_cell.length_c   1.000
_cell.angle_alpha   90.00
_cell.angle_beta   90.00
_cell.angle_gamma   90.00
#
_symmetry.space_group_name_H-M   'P 1'
#
loop_
_entity.id
_entity.type
_entity.pdbx_description
1 polymer ?
#
loop_
_entity_poly.entity_id
_entity_poly.type
_entity_poly.pdbx_seq_one_letter_code
_entity_poly.pdbx_strand_id
1 'polypeptide(L)'
;KEIEKEAEKLVEQHMHIVQSEELRYRTAVRKVKERLAEERNIHLDPEERMNQVAHRIRKLIETDDSVEIFEHPNKIRRRIFEKLKQLVREEREIDREVRRRIKSYSRKIEEGTPEWRILYNRIYEDILKRKGYL
;
A
#
# COMPACT_ATOMS: atom_id res chain seq x y z
N LYS A 1 3.99 -1.55 -3.93
CA LYS A 1 4.73 -0.62 -4.81
C LYS A 1 6.25 -0.78 -4.63
N GLU A 2 6.77 -0.91 -3.42
CA GLU A 2 8.21 -1.09 -3.20
C GLU A 2 8.77 -2.41 -3.75
N ILE A 3 8.12 -3.55 -3.45
CA ILE A 3 8.56 -4.86 -3.97
C ILE A 3 8.59 -4.90 -5.50
N GLU A 4 7.64 -4.23 -6.17
CA GLU A 4 7.65 -4.13 -7.63
C GLU A 4 8.89 -3.38 -8.14
N LYS A 5 9.14 -2.19 -7.60
CA LYS A 5 10.29 -1.36 -7.99
C LYS A 5 11.62 -2.07 -7.72
N GLU A 6 11.69 -2.80 -6.61
CA GLU A 6 12.85 -3.61 -6.28
C GLU A 6 13.02 -4.78 -7.24
N ALA A 7 11.94 -5.47 -7.60
CA ALA A 7 11.98 -6.53 -8.61
C ALA A 7 12.42 -5.99 -9.97
N GLU A 8 11.89 -4.85 -10.41
CA GLU A 8 12.31 -4.16 -11.63
C GLU A 8 13.80 -3.85 -11.59
N LYS A 9 14.29 -3.22 -10.51
CA LYS A 9 15.71 -2.90 -10.35
C LYS A 9 16.61 -4.14 -10.38
N LEU A 10 16.22 -5.22 -9.69
CA LEU A 10 16.99 -6.46 -9.68
C LEU A 10 17.06 -7.11 -11.07
N VAL A 11 15.95 -7.10 -11.82
CA VAL A 11 15.91 -7.62 -13.18
C VAL A 11 16.73 -6.75 -14.13
N GLU A 12 16.66 -5.42 -14.00
CA GLU A 12 17.47 -4.48 -14.77
C GLU A 12 18.98 -4.69 -14.54
N GLN A 13 19.39 -4.87 -13.28
CA GLN A 13 20.78 -5.18 -12.92
C GLN A 13 21.28 -6.49 -13.51
N HIS A 14 20.39 -7.45 -13.76
CA HIS A 14 20.72 -8.79 -14.28
C HIS A 14 20.11 -9.05 -15.66
N MET A 15 19.97 -8.01 -16.49
CA MET A 15 19.33 -8.11 -17.81
C MET A 15 19.99 -9.13 -18.72
N HIS A 16 21.30 -9.34 -18.58
CA HIS A 16 22.03 -10.35 -19.34
C HIS A 16 21.49 -11.78 -19.12
N ILE A 17 21.05 -12.12 -17.90
CA ILE A 17 20.44 -13.42 -17.58
C ILE A 17 19.08 -13.55 -18.27
N VAL A 18 18.30 -12.47 -18.25
CA VAL A 18 16.98 -12.42 -18.90
C VAL A 18 17.12 -12.65 -20.40
N GLN A 19 18.13 -12.04 -21.02
CA GLN A 19 18.44 -12.20 -22.43
C GLN A 19 18.95 -13.60 -22.76
N SER A 20 19.88 -14.15 -21.96
CA SER A 20 20.45 -15.48 -22.20
C SER A 20 19.43 -16.61 -22.06
N GLU A 21 18.50 -16.48 -21.12
CA GLU A 21 17.41 -17.44 -20.88
C GLU A 21 16.18 -17.17 -21.78
N GLU A 22 16.28 -16.23 -22.73
CA GLU A 22 15.19 -15.79 -23.62
C GLU A 22 13.88 -15.44 -22.87
N LEU A 23 14.00 -14.93 -21.65
CA LEU A 23 12.87 -14.60 -20.80
C LEU A 23 12.31 -13.23 -21.19
N ARG A 24 10.97 -13.11 -21.21
CA ARG A 24 10.32 -11.81 -21.30
C ARG A 24 10.57 -11.03 -20.01
N TYR A 25 10.99 -9.76 -20.13
CA TYR A 25 11.23 -8.85 -19.00
C TYR A 25 10.09 -8.87 -17.97
N ARG A 26 8.83 -8.73 -18.43
CA ARG A 26 7.64 -8.77 -17.55
C ARG A 26 7.51 -10.08 -16.77
N THR A 27 7.88 -11.21 -17.38
CA THR A 27 7.85 -12.52 -16.72
C THR A 27 8.95 -12.62 -15.66
N ALA A 28 10.16 -12.11 -15.95
CA ALA A 28 11.25 -12.07 -14.98
C ALA A 28 10.88 -11.20 -13.77
N VAL A 29 10.38 -9.98 -13.98
CA VAL A 29 9.93 -9.09 -12.90
C VAL A 29 8.86 -9.74 -12.04
N ARG A 30 7.86 -10.39 -12.66
CA ARG A 30 6.83 -11.11 -11.91
C ARG A 30 7.42 -12.20 -11.00
N LYS A 31 8.30 -13.04 -11.53
CA LYS A 31 8.94 -14.12 -10.75
C LYS A 31 9.79 -13.58 -9.61
N VAL A 32 10.60 -12.56 -9.86
CA VAL A 32 11.41 -11.91 -8.81
C VAL A 32 10.53 -11.29 -7.74
N LYS A 33 9.44 -10.61 -8.13
CA LYS A 33 8.46 -10.07 -7.19
C LYS A 33 7.82 -11.14 -6.32
N GLU A 34 7.45 -12.28 -6.90
CA GLU A 34 6.88 -13.43 -6.17
C GLU A 34 7.86 -13.96 -5.13
N ARG A 35 9.15 -14.12 -5.50
CA ARG A 35 10.21 -14.52 -4.58
C ARG A 35 10.44 -13.53 -3.45
N LEU A 36 10.55 -12.23 -3.76
CA LEU A 36 10.71 -11.19 -2.74
C LEU A 36 9.53 -11.13 -1.77
N ALA A 37 8.32 -11.36 -2.27
CA ALA A 37 7.11 -11.40 -1.46
C ALA A 37 7.10 -12.62 -0.53
N GLU A 38 7.51 -13.79 -1.02
CA GLU A 38 7.69 -15.01 -0.23
C GLU A 38 8.73 -14.82 0.89
N GLU A 39 9.93 -14.34 0.55
CA GLU A 39 11.03 -14.09 1.50
C GLU A 39 10.64 -13.15 2.64
N ARG A 40 9.84 -12.13 2.33
CA ARG A 40 9.37 -11.14 3.31
C ARG A 40 8.08 -11.54 4.01
N ASN A 41 7.51 -12.70 3.65
CA ASN A 41 6.20 -13.15 4.10
C ASN A 41 5.14 -12.06 3.90
N ILE A 42 4.96 -11.61 2.66
CA ILE A 42 4.00 -10.59 2.25
C ILE A 42 3.08 -11.17 1.18
N HIS A 43 1.77 -11.14 1.41
CA HIS A 43 0.81 -11.51 0.36
C HIS A 43 0.77 -10.46 -0.75
N LEU A 44 0.78 -10.91 -2.01
CA LEU A 44 0.66 -10.03 -3.18
C LEU A 44 -0.77 -9.52 -3.35
N ASP A 45 -1.76 -10.38 -3.07
CA ASP A 45 -3.16 -9.98 -3.06
C ASP A 45 -3.41 -8.94 -1.94
N PRO A 46 -4.01 -7.77 -2.26
CA PRO A 46 -4.28 -6.73 -1.27
C PRO A 46 -5.17 -7.18 -0.12
N GLU A 47 -6.15 -8.04 -0.37
CA GLU A 47 -7.12 -8.49 0.63
C GLU A 47 -6.50 -9.54 1.56
N GLU A 48 -5.75 -10.50 1.01
CA GLU A 48 -4.95 -11.44 1.82
C GLU A 48 -3.91 -10.71 2.66
N ARG A 49 -3.23 -9.70 2.11
CA ARG A 49 -2.27 -8.89 2.86
C ARG A 49 -2.93 -8.11 3.99
N MET A 50 -4.13 -7.57 3.76
CA MET A 50 -4.89 -6.90 4.81
C MET A 50 -5.34 -7.89 5.89
N ASN A 51 -5.73 -9.11 5.51
CA ASN A 51 -6.00 -10.20 6.45
C ASN A 51 -4.75 -10.57 7.26
N GLN A 52 -3.58 -10.63 6.63
CA GLN A 52 -2.31 -10.88 7.30
C GLN A 52 -1.98 -9.80 8.33
N VAL A 53 -2.19 -8.52 7.99
CA VAL A 53 -2.05 -7.40 8.94
C VAL A 53 -3.06 -7.52 10.08
N ALA A 54 -4.33 -7.83 9.78
CA ALA A 54 -5.36 -8.01 10.81
C ALA A 54 -5.02 -9.14 11.78
N HIS A 55 -4.44 -10.24 11.29
CA HIS A 55 -3.92 -11.31 12.14
C HIS A 55 -2.79 -10.84 13.06
N ARG A 56 -1.82 -10.07 12.54
CA ARG A 56 -0.72 -9.54 13.34
C ARG A 56 -1.21 -8.58 14.44
N ILE A 57 -2.11 -7.66 14.10
CA ILE A 57 -2.72 -6.74 15.07
C ILE A 57 -3.49 -7.51 16.14
N ARG A 58 -4.32 -8.49 15.75
CA ARG A 58 -5.04 -9.34 16.71
C ARG A 58 -4.07 -10.02 17.67
N LYS A 59 -2.99 -10.61 17.15
CA LYS A 59 -1.97 -11.27 17.98
C LYS A 59 -1.33 -10.30 18.98
N LEU A 60 -1.04 -9.07 18.56
CA LEU A 60 -0.49 -8.04 19.45
C LEU A 60 -1.45 -7.71 20.59
N ILE A 61 -2.76 -7.59 20.29
CA ILE A 61 -3.80 -7.38 21.31
C ILE A 61 -3.88 -8.60 22.26
N GLU A 62 -3.81 -9.81 21.73
CA GLU A 62 -3.83 -11.07 22.52
C GLU A 62 -2.61 -11.23 23.44
N THR A 63 -1.48 -10.59 23.12
CA THR A 63 -0.24 -10.63 23.91
C THR A 63 -0.08 -9.44 24.85
N ASP A 64 -1.03 -8.51 24.85
CA ASP A 64 -0.99 -7.33 25.71
C ASP A 64 -1.69 -7.63 27.04
N ASP A 65 -0.91 -7.79 28.11
CA ASP A 65 -1.40 -8.11 29.45
C ASP A 65 -2.33 -7.02 30.03
N SER A 66 -2.37 -5.82 29.44
CA SER A 66 -3.27 -4.73 29.86
C SER A 66 -4.69 -4.85 29.27
N VAL A 67 -4.92 -5.79 28.35
CA VAL A 67 -6.17 -5.94 27.62
C VAL A 67 -6.87 -7.24 27.99
N GLU A 68 -8.04 -7.13 28.63
CA GLU A 68 -8.91 -8.28 28.87
C GLU A 68 -9.85 -8.52 27.67
N ILE A 69 -9.79 -9.72 27.11
CA ILE A 69 -10.52 -10.09 25.89
C ILE A 69 -11.71 -10.99 26.23
N PHE A 70 -12.92 -10.47 26.04
CA PHE A 70 -14.17 -11.22 26.22
C PHE A 70 -14.76 -11.76 24.90
N GLU A 71 -14.19 -11.38 23.76
CA GLU A 71 -14.72 -11.66 22.43
C GLU A 71 -13.90 -12.75 21.74
N HIS A 72 -14.55 -13.55 20.88
CA HIS A 72 -13.85 -14.59 20.15
C HIS A 72 -12.76 -14.00 19.21
N PRO A 73 -11.53 -14.56 19.18
CA PRO A 73 -10.41 -14.05 18.36
C PRO A 73 -10.75 -13.75 16.90
N ASN A 74 -11.52 -14.63 16.25
CA ASN A 74 -11.97 -14.42 14.87
C ASN A 74 -12.86 -13.18 14.69
N LYS A 75 -13.67 -12.83 15.68
CA LYS A 75 -14.53 -11.63 15.64
C LYS A 75 -13.68 -10.36 15.75
N ILE A 76 -12.68 -10.37 16.63
CA ILE A 76 -11.69 -9.28 16.77
C ILE A 76 -10.95 -9.06 15.45
N ARG A 77 -10.40 -10.15 14.88
CA ARG A 77 -9.72 -10.10 13.57
C ARG A 77 -10.60 -9.51 12.47
N ARG A 78 -11.86 -9.96 12.37
CA ARG A 78 -12.81 -9.46 11.36
C ARG A 78 -13.07 -7.97 11.54
N ARG A 79 -13.26 -7.49 12.77
CA ARG A 79 -13.44 -6.04 13.04
C ARG A 79 -12.21 -5.23 12.63
N ILE A 80 -11.01 -5.72 12.93
CA ILE A 80 -9.76 -5.08 12.49
C ILE A 80 -9.69 -5.02 10.97
N PHE A 81 -9.95 -6.15 10.31
CA PHE A 81 -9.93 -6.24 8.86
C PHE A 81 -10.91 -5.27 8.18
N GLU A 82 -12.16 -5.21 8.65
CA GLU A 82 -13.15 -4.26 8.12
C GLU A 82 -12.72 -2.81 8.34
N LYS A 83 -12.11 -2.51 9.50
CA LYS A 83 -11.59 -1.17 9.77
C LYS A 83 -10.42 -0.81 8.84
N LEU A 84 -9.50 -1.73 8.60
CA LEU A 84 -8.41 -1.54 7.62
C LEU A 84 -8.97 -1.32 6.21
N LYS A 85 -9.98 -2.10 5.81
CA LYS A 85 -10.64 -1.99 4.51
C LYS A 85 -11.28 -0.62 4.32
N GLN A 86 -11.95 -0.13 5.37
CA GLN A 86 -12.52 1.21 5.42
C GLN A 86 -11.42 2.28 5.26
N LEU A 87 -10.34 2.21 6.05
CA LEU A 87 -9.24 3.18 6.00
C LEU A 87 -8.58 3.24 4.62
N VAL A 88 -8.34 2.10 3.97
CA VAL A 88 -7.78 2.04 2.60
C VAL A 88 -8.74 2.67 1.59
N ARG A 89 -10.05 2.48 1.75
CA ARG A 89 -11.05 3.12 0.89
C ARG A 89 -11.05 4.65 1.09
N GLU A 90 -11.02 5.10 2.34
CA GLU A 90 -10.97 6.52 2.70
C GLU A 90 -9.71 7.19 2.13
N GLU A 91 -8.55 6.55 2.23
CA GLU A 91 -7.29 7.03 1.65
C GLU A 91 -7.39 7.21 0.12
N ARG A 92 -7.99 6.26 -0.59
CA ARG A 92 -8.27 6.39 -2.03
C ARG A 92 -9.28 7.48 -2.37
N GLU A 93 -10.23 7.75 -1.49
CA GLU A 93 -11.18 8.86 -1.66
C GLU A 93 -10.48 10.21 -1.49
N ILE A 94 -9.59 10.32 -0.50
CA ILE A 94 -8.75 11.50 -0.27
C ILE A 94 -7.84 11.74 -1.47
N ASP A 95 -7.10 10.74 -1.95
CA ASP A 95 -6.22 10.89 -3.12
C ASP A 95 -6.99 11.38 -4.37
N ARG A 96 -8.18 10.81 -4.63
CA ARG A 96 -9.05 11.26 -5.73
C ARG A 96 -9.50 12.70 -5.53
N GLU A 97 -9.82 13.10 -4.30
CA GLU A 97 -10.19 14.48 -4.00
C GLU A 97 -9.03 15.46 -4.22
N VAL A 98 -7.82 15.13 -3.75
CA VAL A 98 -6.62 15.94 -3.97
C VAL A 98 -6.36 16.13 -5.46
N ARG A 99 -6.34 15.04 -6.23
CA ARG A 99 -6.14 15.08 -7.69
C ARG A 99 -7.20 15.93 -8.39
N ARG A 100 -8.46 15.84 -7.97
CA ARG A 100 -9.56 16.66 -8.51
C ARG A 100 -9.36 18.14 -8.21
N ARG A 101 -8.97 18.49 -6.98
CA ARG A 101 -8.69 19.87 -6.56
C ARG A 101 -7.51 20.47 -7.32
N ILE A 102 -6.46 19.70 -7.59
CA ILE A 102 -5.32 20.19 -8.40
C ILE A 102 -5.77 20.41 -9.86
N LYS A 103 -6.57 19.50 -10.42
CA LYS A 103 -7.08 19.63 -11.79
C LYS A 103 -8.00 20.82 -12.01
N SER A 104 -8.63 21.36 -10.96
CA SER A 104 -9.47 22.56 -11.05
C SER A 104 -8.70 23.87 -11.10
N TYR A 105 -7.37 23.87 -10.94
CA TYR A 105 -6.57 25.08 -11.10
C TYR A 105 -6.56 25.52 -12.56
N SER A 106 -6.62 26.84 -12.81
CA SER A 106 -6.68 27.42 -14.15
C SER A 106 -5.43 27.09 -14.99
N ARG A 107 -4.28 26.93 -14.35
CA ARG A 107 -3.06 26.46 -15.00
C ARG A 107 -3.05 24.94 -15.01
N LYS A 108 -2.72 24.33 -16.16
CA LYS A 108 -2.46 22.90 -16.25
C LYS A 108 -1.16 22.58 -15.51
N ILE A 109 -1.27 21.90 -14.36
CA ILE A 109 -0.13 21.43 -13.57
C ILE A 109 0.05 19.94 -13.84
N GLU A 110 1.20 19.57 -14.40
CA GLU A 110 1.49 18.20 -14.79
C GLU A 110 1.78 17.33 -13.56
N GLU A 111 1.14 16.15 -13.51
CA GLU A 111 1.29 15.22 -12.39
C GLU A 111 2.73 14.73 -12.26
N GLY A 112 3.23 14.72 -11.02
CA GLY A 112 4.59 14.27 -10.73
C GLY A 112 5.66 15.37 -10.81
N THR A 113 5.33 16.57 -11.30
CA THR A 113 6.22 17.74 -11.23
C THR A 113 6.43 18.20 -9.78
N PRO A 114 7.53 18.93 -9.47
CA PRO A 114 7.75 19.48 -8.13
C PRO A 114 6.58 20.35 -7.64
N GLU A 115 6.06 21.23 -8.50
CA GLU A 115 4.90 22.10 -8.21
C GLU A 115 3.66 21.28 -7.85
N TRP A 116 3.37 20.23 -8.64
CA TRP A 116 2.26 19.34 -8.35
C TRP A 116 2.40 18.63 -7.01
N ARG A 117 3.61 18.15 -6.66
CA ARG A 117 3.86 17.44 -5.39
C ARG A 117 3.66 18.37 -4.18
N ILE A 118 4.09 19.62 -4.29
CA ILE A 118 3.89 20.63 -3.22
C ILE A 118 2.39 20.85 -3.00
N LEU A 119 1.63 21.07 -4.07
CA LEU A 119 0.18 21.26 -3.98
C LEU A 119 -0.54 20.01 -3.47
N TYR A 120 -0.12 18.82 -3.94
CA TYR A 120 -0.66 17.55 -3.48
C TYR A 120 -0.51 17.41 -1.98
N ASN A 121 0.71 17.57 -1.45
CA ASN A 121 0.98 17.41 -0.03
C ASN A 121 0.16 18.40 0.80
N ARG A 122 0.13 19.68 0.41
CA ARG A 122 -0.64 20.71 1.10
C ARG A 122 -2.14 20.37 1.15
N ILE A 123 -2.74 20.06 0.01
CA ILE A 123 -4.18 19.77 -0.08
C ILE A 123 -4.51 18.46 0.65
N TYR A 124 -3.62 17.47 0.58
CA TYR A 124 -3.76 16.20 1.29
C TYR A 124 -3.79 16.43 2.80
N GLU A 125 -2.80 17.16 3.34
CA GLU A 125 -2.77 17.55 4.77
C GLU A 125 -4.01 18.33 5.19
N ASP A 126 -4.48 19.27 4.37
CA ASP A 126 -5.70 20.04 4.65
C ASP A 126 -6.95 19.16 4.69
N ILE A 127 -7.01 18.08 3.88
CA ILE A 127 -8.11 17.11 3.94
C ILE A 127 -7.97 16.24 5.19
N LEU A 128 -6.77 15.80 5.55
CA LEU A 128 -6.53 15.01 6.76
C LEU A 128 -6.97 15.75 8.03
N LYS A 129 -6.58 17.02 8.17
CA LYS A 129 -7.00 17.88 9.29
C LYS A 129 -8.51 18.01 9.38
N ARG A 130 -9.18 18.27 8.25
CA ARG A 130 -10.65 18.39 8.20
C ARG A 130 -11.38 17.09 8.51
N LYS A 131 -10.75 15.93 8.25
CA LYS A 131 -11.31 14.61 8.57
C LYS A 131 -10.90 14.12 9.98
N GLY A 132 -10.07 14.87 10.71
CA GLY A 132 -9.63 14.52 12.07
C GLY A 132 -8.58 13.41 12.12
N TYR A 133 -7.84 13.18 11.02
CA TYR A 133 -6.71 12.25 11.02
C TYR A 133 -5.38 12.89 11.44
N LEU A 134 -5.33 14.22 11.54
CA LEU A 134 -4.16 15.04 11.86
C LEU A 134 -4.59 16.29 12.64
#